data_AF-A0A358M8Y1-F1
#
_entry.id   AF-A0A358M8Y1-F1
#
_cell.length_a   1.000
_cell.length_b   1.000
_cell.length_c   1.000
_cell.angle_alpha   90.00
_cell.angle_beta   90.00
_cell.angle_gamma   90.00
#
_symmetry.space_group_name_H-M   'P 1'
#
loop_
_entity.id
_entity.type
_entity.pdbx_description
1 polymer ?
#
loop_
_entity_poly.entity_id
_entity_poly.type
_entity_poly.pdbx_seq_one_letter_code
_entity_poly.pdbx_strand_id
1 'polypeptide(L)'
;VYKIKEKGLRVKLDTNGSHPERIRMLTEKGLLDCIAMDVKNSPQKYVRTAGTAVDLEAIGSSIALLLEGKIPYEFRTTAVRELHEAEDFTEIGKWIRGARQYYIQCFRDSGNLLSDGLSEPSREALDAFLAAARVYVPQAELRGVS
;
A
#
# COMPACT_ATOMS: atom_id res chain seq x y z
N VAL A 1 -18.08 13.16 1.60
CA VAL A 1 -18.33 11.87 2.26
C VAL A 1 -19.73 11.78 2.87
N TYR A 2 -20.19 12.78 3.64
CA TYR A 2 -21.56 12.81 4.20
C TYR A 2 -22.67 12.51 3.17
N LYS A 3 -22.69 13.21 2.03
CA LYS A 3 -23.64 12.96 0.92
C LYS A 3 -23.63 11.52 0.37
N ILE A 4 -22.54 10.78 0.54
CA ILE A 4 -22.42 9.37 0.09
C ILE A 4 -22.99 8.45 1.18
N LYS A 5 -22.67 8.71 2.45
CA LYS A 5 -23.21 7.96 3.60
C LYS A 5 -24.73 8.16 3.74
N GLU A 6 -25.23 9.36 3.48
CA GLU A 6 -26.68 9.67 3.44
C GLU A 6 -27.43 8.83 2.39
N LYS A 7 -26.74 8.37 1.34
CA LYS A 7 -27.29 7.48 0.31
C LYS A 7 -27.19 5.99 0.67
N GLY A 8 -26.72 5.64 1.87
CA GLY A 8 -26.56 4.26 2.34
C GLY A 8 -25.42 3.48 1.68
N LEU A 9 -24.50 4.17 0.98
CA LEU A 9 -23.37 3.53 0.31
C LEU A 9 -22.18 3.36 1.27
N ARG A 10 -21.46 2.25 1.12
CA ARG A 10 -20.18 2.03 1.81
C ARG A 10 -19.08 2.89 1.20
N VAL A 11 -18.22 3.45 2.04
CA VAL A 11 -17.14 4.36 1.66
C VAL A 11 -15.80 3.71 1.94
N LYS A 12 -15.01 3.50 0.88
CA LYS A 12 -13.60 3.12 0.97
C LYS A 12 -12.73 4.35 0.68
N LEU A 13 -11.73 4.61 1.51
CA LEU A 13 -10.70 5.62 1.25
C LEU A 13 -9.46 4.94 0.65
N ASP A 14 -9.08 5.32 -0.56
CA ASP A 14 -7.77 5.00 -1.13
C ASP A 14 -6.79 6.16 -0.87
N THR A 15 -5.62 5.88 -0.30
CA THR A 15 -4.64 6.90 0.13
C THR A 15 -3.20 6.42 -0.03
N ASN A 16 -2.25 7.34 -0.14
CA ASN A 16 -0.81 7.06 -0.04
C ASN A 16 -0.24 7.30 1.36
N GLY A 17 -1.09 7.68 2.33
CA GLY A 17 -0.69 7.90 3.72
C GLY A 17 0.03 9.22 4.01
N SER A 18 0.13 10.16 3.07
CA SER A 18 0.83 11.43 3.32
C SER A 18 0.08 12.41 4.24
N HIS A 19 -1.14 12.07 4.70
CA HIS A 19 -1.98 12.96 5.51
C HIS A 19 -2.63 12.20 6.70
N PRO A 20 -1.85 11.78 7.71
CA PRO A 20 -2.33 10.99 8.85
C PRO A 20 -3.50 11.67 9.59
N GLU A 21 -3.47 12.99 9.75
CA GLU A 21 -4.54 13.73 10.44
C GLU A 21 -5.89 13.64 9.73
N ARG A 22 -5.90 13.55 8.39
CA ARG A 22 -7.15 13.35 7.64
C ARG A 22 -7.67 11.93 7.82
N ILE A 23 -6.79 10.93 7.84
CA ILE A 23 -7.15 9.53 8.08
C ILE A 23 -7.77 9.40 9.48
N ARG A 24 -7.12 9.96 10.50
CA ARG A 24 -7.60 9.99 11.88
C ARG A 24 -8.99 10.63 11.96
N MET A 25 -9.13 11.85 11.47
CA MET A 25 -10.38 12.60 11.53
C MET A 25 -11.55 11.88 10.85
N LEU A 26 -11.32 11.30 9.65
CA LEU A 26 -12.36 10.58 8.93
C LEU A 26 -12.77 9.28 9.62
N THR A 27 -11.81 8.60 10.25
CA THR A 27 -12.03 7.37 11.02
C THR A 27 -12.83 7.65 12.29
N GLU A 28 -12.41 8.66 13.07
CA GLU A 28 -13.08 9.07 14.31
C GLU A 28 -14.52 9.55 14.08
N LYS A 29 -14.79 10.18 12.93
CA LYS A 29 -16.14 10.61 12.55
C LYS A 29 -17.02 9.47 12.00
N GLY A 30 -16.52 8.23 11.93
CA GLY A 30 -17.29 7.08 11.42
C GLY A 30 -17.67 7.20 9.93
N LEU A 31 -16.90 7.97 9.16
CA LEU A 31 -17.23 8.30 7.77
C LEU A 31 -16.72 7.28 6.75
N LEU A 32 -15.88 6.35 7.20
CA LEU A 32 -15.23 5.35 6.38
C LEU A 32 -15.65 3.95 6.83
N ASP A 33 -15.81 3.07 5.86
CA ASP A 33 -16.08 1.64 6.08
C ASP A 33 -14.81 0.80 5.85
N CYS A 34 -13.84 1.33 5.09
CA CYS A 34 -12.55 0.69 4.84
C CYS A 34 -11.50 1.71 4.37
N ILE A 35 -10.22 1.41 4.60
CA ILE A 35 -9.08 2.17 4.07
C ILE A 35 -8.17 1.24 3.27
N ALA A 36 -7.80 1.62 2.06
CA ALA A 36 -6.66 1.05 1.36
C ALA A 36 -5.53 2.07 1.34
N MET A 37 -4.35 1.66 1.81
CA MET A 37 -3.17 2.51 1.82
C MET A 37 -2.07 1.92 0.95
N ASP A 38 -1.56 2.73 0.02
CA ASP A 38 -0.37 2.38 -0.74
C ASP A 38 0.90 2.55 0.10
N VAL A 39 1.68 1.48 0.19
CA VAL A 39 3.07 1.48 0.67
C VAL A 39 3.94 1.29 -0.57
N LYS A 40 4.58 2.38 -1.03
CA LYS A 40 5.17 2.38 -2.37
C LYS A 40 6.46 1.59 -2.47
N ASN A 41 7.26 1.54 -1.40
CA ASN A 41 8.53 0.80 -1.38
C ASN A 41 9.07 0.70 0.06
N SER A 42 10.29 0.16 0.21
CA SER A 42 11.11 0.35 1.41
C SER A 42 11.29 1.84 1.73
N PRO A 43 11.45 2.24 3.01
CA PRO A 43 11.66 3.65 3.37
C PRO A 43 12.79 4.32 2.58
N GLN A 44 13.88 3.58 2.33
CA GLN A 44 15.07 4.06 1.63
C GLN A 44 14.81 4.36 0.14
N LYS A 45 13.97 3.56 -0.52
CA LYS A 45 13.64 3.75 -1.95
C LYS A 45 12.32 4.50 -2.17
N TYR A 46 11.63 4.89 -1.10
CA TYR A 46 10.26 5.41 -1.19
C TYR A 46 10.17 6.67 -2.06
N VAL A 47 11.07 7.64 -1.90
CA VAL A 47 11.10 8.88 -2.70
C VAL A 47 11.29 8.58 -4.18
N ARG A 48 12.20 7.65 -4.51
CA ARG A 48 12.46 7.21 -5.88
C ARG A 48 11.20 6.63 -6.51
N THR A 49 10.50 5.75 -5.78
CA THR A 49 9.29 5.09 -6.29
C THR A 49 8.07 6.01 -6.29
N ALA A 50 8.00 6.99 -5.38
CA ALA A 50 6.96 8.01 -5.37
C ALA A 50 7.11 9.04 -6.50
N GLY A 51 8.33 9.22 -7.03
CA GLY A 51 8.64 10.21 -8.06
C GLY A 51 8.56 11.66 -7.56
N THR A 52 8.50 11.87 -6.24
CA THR A 52 8.40 13.19 -5.61
C THR A 52 8.92 13.13 -4.17
N ALA A 53 9.24 14.29 -3.60
CA ALA A 53 9.55 14.41 -2.18
C ALA A 53 8.37 13.91 -1.33
N VAL A 54 8.66 13.09 -0.31
CA VAL A 54 7.66 12.57 0.61
C VAL A 54 8.11 12.79 2.05
N ASP A 55 7.14 12.96 2.93
CA ASP A 55 7.33 12.90 4.37
C ASP A 55 7.15 11.45 4.84
N LEU A 56 8.27 10.78 5.11
CA LEU A 56 8.27 9.39 5.60
C LEU A 56 7.73 9.26 7.01
N GLU A 57 7.85 10.29 7.84
CA GLU A 57 7.28 10.28 9.20
C GLU A 57 5.76 10.33 9.16
N ALA A 58 5.19 11.14 8.25
CA ALA A 58 3.75 11.18 8.02
C ALA A 58 3.20 9.84 7.49
N ILE A 59 3.93 9.20 6.56
CA ILE A 59 3.57 7.87 6.04
C ILE A 59 3.66 6.82 7.16
N GLY A 60 4.74 6.82 7.94
CA GLY A 60 4.90 5.93 9.09
C GLY A 60 3.81 6.13 10.14
N SER A 61 3.40 7.38 10.38
CA SER A 61 2.27 7.70 11.26
C SER A 61 0.95 7.15 10.75
N SER A 62 0.70 7.23 9.44
CA SER A 62 -0.48 6.61 8.82
C SER A 62 -0.46 5.09 8.92
N ILE A 63 0.71 4.45 8.72
CA ILE A 63 0.87 3.01 8.92
C ILE A 63 0.54 2.62 10.36
N ALA A 64 1.12 3.30 11.34
CA ALA A 64 0.88 3.03 12.76
C ALA A 64 -0.62 3.15 13.10
N LEU A 65 -1.29 4.19 12.60
CA LEU A 65 -2.73 4.39 12.80
C LEU A 65 -3.57 3.24 12.25
N LEU A 66 -3.24 2.71 11.06
CA LEU A 66 -3.97 1.58 10.48
C LEU A 66 -3.68 0.29 11.24
N LEU A 67 -2.43 0.08 11.69
CA LEU A 67 -2.06 -1.09 12.49
C LEU A 67 -2.80 -1.18 13.84
N GLU A 68 -3.27 -0.06 14.41
CA GLU A 68 -4.17 -0.08 15.58
C GLU A 68 -5.47 -0.86 15.30
N GLY A 69 -5.89 -0.99 14.04
CA GLY A 69 -6.99 -1.85 13.63
C GLY A 69 -8.38 -1.38 14.04
N LYS A 70 -8.56 -0.07 14.26
CA LYS A 70 -9.84 0.57 14.61
C LYS A 70 -10.88 0.57 13.47
N ILE A 71 -10.42 0.37 12.24
CA ILE A 71 -11.24 0.30 11.03
C ILE A 71 -10.68 -0.81 10.12
N PRO A 72 -11.51 -1.52 9.32
CA PRO A 72 -11.00 -2.39 8.27
C PRO A 72 -10.02 -1.65 7.35
N TYR A 73 -8.89 -2.30 7.05
CA TYR A 73 -7.88 -1.73 6.16
C TYR A 73 -7.18 -2.80 5.32
N GLU A 74 -6.55 -2.36 4.24
CA GLU A 74 -5.55 -3.12 3.49
C GLU A 74 -4.33 -2.24 3.17
N PHE A 75 -3.14 -2.80 3.28
CA PHE A 75 -1.95 -2.21 2.65
C PHE A 75 -1.78 -2.77 1.24
N ARG A 76 -1.22 -1.96 0.34
CA ARG A 76 -0.92 -2.38 -1.03
C ARG A 76 0.42 -1.85 -1.50
N THR A 77 1.16 -2.65 -2.26
CA THR A 77 2.33 -2.22 -3.02
C THR A 77 2.13 -2.58 -4.48
N THR A 78 2.35 -1.64 -5.40
CA THR A 78 2.40 -1.95 -6.84
C THR A 78 3.84 -2.29 -7.22
N ALA A 79 4.11 -3.58 -7.43
CA ALA A 79 5.43 -4.10 -7.73
C ALA A 79 5.80 -3.82 -9.20
N VAL A 80 6.91 -3.14 -9.40
CA VAL A 80 7.46 -2.74 -10.71
C VAL A 80 8.89 -3.26 -10.80
N ARG A 81 9.25 -3.89 -11.93
CA ARG A 81 10.53 -4.59 -12.10
C ARG A 81 11.75 -3.68 -11.84
N GLU A 82 11.70 -2.44 -12.30
CA GLU A 82 12.83 -1.50 -12.23
C GLU A 82 12.97 -0.81 -10.86
N LEU A 83 11.95 -0.93 -10.01
CA LEU A 83 11.85 -0.20 -8.75
C LEU A 83 11.90 -1.09 -7.51
N HIS A 84 11.75 -2.40 -7.66
CA HIS A 84 11.62 -3.32 -6.53
C HIS A 84 12.47 -4.58 -6.69
N GLU A 85 13.05 -5.00 -5.57
CA GLU A 85 13.70 -6.29 -5.37
C GLU A 85 13.19 -6.96 -4.08
N ALA A 86 13.57 -8.22 -3.82
CA ALA A 86 13.02 -8.99 -2.70
C ALA A 86 13.36 -8.37 -1.33
N GLU A 87 14.52 -7.73 -1.23
CA GLU A 87 14.99 -6.99 -0.07
C GLU A 87 14.05 -5.81 0.27
N ASP A 88 13.47 -5.14 -0.74
CA ASP A 88 12.50 -4.07 -0.50
C ASP A 88 11.24 -4.60 0.18
N PHE A 89 10.77 -5.79 -0.21
CA PHE A 89 9.61 -6.43 0.41
C PHE A 89 9.90 -6.97 1.81
N THR A 90 11.17 -7.31 2.09
CA THR A 90 11.63 -7.60 3.45
C THR A 90 11.49 -6.35 4.33
N GLU A 91 11.96 -5.20 3.87
CA GLU A 91 11.88 -3.93 4.61
C GLU A 91 10.45 -3.41 4.74
N ILE A 92 9.64 -3.51 3.68
CA ILE A 92 8.20 -3.23 3.77
C ILE A 92 7.55 -4.13 4.82
N GLY A 93 7.79 -5.44 4.74
CA GLY A 93 7.25 -6.40 5.70
C GLY A 93 7.58 -6.05 7.15
N LYS A 94 8.83 -5.66 7.43
CA LYS A 94 9.24 -5.16 8.76
C LYS A 94 8.46 -3.91 9.16
N TRP A 95 8.31 -2.96 8.23
CA TRP A 95 7.69 -1.67 8.51
C TRP A 95 6.19 -1.78 8.80
N ILE A 96 5.49 -2.66 8.09
CA ILE A 96 4.06 -2.94 8.31
C ILE A 96 3.82 -4.23 9.11
N ARG A 97 4.78 -4.64 9.93
CA ARG A 97 4.71 -5.90 10.70
C ARG A 97 3.41 -5.97 11.52
N GLY A 98 2.73 -7.11 11.44
CA GLY A 98 1.45 -7.32 12.11
C GLY A 98 0.24 -6.80 11.34
N ALA A 99 0.42 -6.29 10.11
CA ALA A 99 -0.67 -5.97 9.21
C ALA A 99 -1.61 -7.16 9.03
N ARG A 100 -2.92 -6.89 9.10
CA ARG A 100 -3.96 -7.90 8.89
C ARG A 100 -4.14 -8.26 7.42
N GLN A 101 -3.91 -7.31 6.52
CA GLN A 101 -4.03 -7.48 5.08
C GLN A 101 -2.94 -6.70 4.36
N TYR A 102 -2.21 -7.37 3.46
CA TYR A 102 -1.22 -6.76 2.59
C TYR A 102 -1.25 -7.40 1.20
N TYR A 103 -1.41 -6.58 0.17
CA TYR A 103 -1.46 -7.03 -1.22
C TYR A 103 -0.28 -6.53 -2.02
N ILE A 104 0.45 -7.44 -2.64
CA ILE A 104 1.47 -7.12 -3.65
C ILE A 104 0.80 -7.22 -5.02
N GLN A 105 0.58 -6.07 -5.64
CA GLN A 105 -0.07 -5.96 -6.94
C GLN A 105 0.99 -5.94 -8.04
N CYS A 106 0.89 -6.84 -9.02
CA CYS A 106 1.74 -6.78 -10.20
C CYS A 106 1.41 -5.52 -11.01
N PHE A 107 2.41 -4.69 -11.29
CA PHE A 107 2.28 -3.64 -12.29
C PHE A 107 1.96 -4.28 -13.65
N ARG A 108 0.98 -3.71 -14.35
CA ARG A 108 0.70 -4.06 -15.75
C ARG A 108 0.74 -2.82 -16.60
N ASP A 109 1.42 -2.90 -17.73
CA ASP A 109 1.41 -1.82 -18.69
C ASP A 109 0.03 -1.77 -19.37
N SER A 110 -0.65 -0.64 -19.26
CA SER A 110 -1.97 -0.41 -19.85
C SER A 110 -1.89 0.28 -21.23
N GLY A 111 -0.68 0.58 -21.71
CA GLY A 111 -0.42 1.32 -22.96
C GLY A 111 -0.58 2.84 -22.84
N ASN A 112 -0.92 3.36 -21.65
CA ASN A 112 -1.11 4.80 -21.38
C ASN A 112 -0.22 5.26 -20.21
N LEU A 113 1.06 4.90 -20.22
CA LEU A 113 2.00 5.32 -19.17
C LEU A 113 2.46 6.76 -19.39
N LEU A 114 2.72 7.45 -18.27
CA LEU A 114 3.31 8.80 -18.27
C LEU A 114 4.76 8.81 -18.74
N SER A 115 5.42 7.65 -18.67
CA SER A 115 6.80 7.45 -19.11
C SER A 115 7.00 5.98 -19.50
N ASP A 116 7.72 5.76 -20.59
CA ASP A 116 8.19 4.44 -20.99
C ASP A 116 9.25 3.90 -20.00
N GLY A 117 9.50 2.58 -20.05
CA GLY A 117 10.61 1.95 -19.33
C GLY A 117 10.26 1.34 -17.98
N LEU A 118 8.97 1.22 -17.64
CA LEU A 118 8.51 0.40 -16.52
C LEU A 118 7.90 -0.90 -17.04
N SER A 119 8.15 -1.99 -16.34
CA SER A 119 7.69 -3.30 -16.78
C SER A 119 7.24 -4.20 -15.63
N GLU A 120 6.43 -5.20 -15.99
CA GLU A 120 5.86 -6.16 -15.05
C GLU A 120 6.97 -7.04 -14.45
N PRO A 121 7.05 -7.23 -13.12
CA PRO A 121 7.95 -8.23 -12.54
C PRO A 121 7.67 -9.63 -13.10
N SER A 122 8.69 -10.49 -13.19
CA SER A 122 8.48 -11.90 -13.56
C SER A 122 7.71 -12.64 -12.47
N ARG A 123 7.14 -13.81 -12.79
CA ARG A 123 6.45 -14.63 -11.80
C ARG A 123 7.38 -15.04 -10.65
N GLU A 124 8.61 -15.41 -10.97
CA GLU A 124 9.64 -15.78 -10.00
C GLU A 124 9.97 -14.62 -9.07
N ALA A 125 10.05 -13.39 -9.60
CA ALA A 125 10.26 -12.19 -8.79
C ALA A 125 9.07 -11.93 -7.85
N LEU A 126 7.83 -12.03 -8.35
CA LEU A 126 6.63 -11.87 -7.52
C LEU A 126 6.56 -12.91 -6.38
N ASP A 127 6.89 -14.17 -6.68
CA ASP A 127 6.92 -15.23 -5.67
C ASP A 127 8.00 -14.95 -4.61
N ALA A 128 9.17 -14.42 -5.01
CA ALA A 128 10.22 -14.00 -4.09
C ALA A 128 9.79 -12.79 -3.22
N PHE A 129 9.11 -11.81 -3.81
CA PHE A 129 8.58 -10.64 -3.10
C PHE A 129 7.55 -11.06 -2.04
N LEU A 130 6.65 -11.97 -2.41
CA LEU A 130 5.65 -12.54 -1.51
C LEU A 130 6.31 -13.29 -0.36
N ALA A 131 7.27 -14.16 -0.66
CA ALA A 131 8.00 -14.93 0.35
C ALA A 131 8.71 -14.01 1.36
N ALA A 132 9.38 -12.97 0.87
CA ALA A 132 10.05 -11.97 1.71
C ALA A 132 9.08 -11.22 2.64
N ALA A 133 7.94 -10.75 2.11
CA ALA A 133 6.93 -10.08 2.90
C ALA A 133 6.27 -10.99 3.95
N ARG A 134 6.02 -12.26 3.60
CA ARG A 134 5.34 -13.24 4.47
C ARG A 134 6.10 -13.57 5.75
N VAL A 135 7.42 -13.32 5.81
CA VAL A 135 8.20 -13.43 7.04
C VAL A 135 7.65 -12.54 8.15
N TYR A 136 7.11 -11.37 7.81
CA TYR A 136 6.61 -10.38 8.77
C TYR A 136 5.10 -10.15 8.69
N VAL A 137 4.50 -10.44 7.53
CA VAL A 137 3.05 -10.34 7.28
C VAL A 137 2.55 -11.64 6.66
N PRO A 138 2.25 -12.68 7.46
CA PRO A 138 1.88 -14.00 6.92
C PRO A 138 0.65 -14.01 6.01
N GLN A 139 -0.26 -13.04 6.20
CA GLN A 139 -1.48 -12.85 5.39
C GLN A 139 -1.22 -12.10 4.07
N ALA A 140 0.04 -11.86 3.71
CA ALA A 140 0.34 -11.20 2.45
C ALA A 140 -0.07 -12.08 1.26
N GLU A 141 -0.62 -11.45 0.22
CA GLU A 141 -1.12 -12.10 -0.99
C GLU A 141 -0.69 -11.35 -2.25
N LEU A 142 -0.50 -12.07 -3.35
CA LEU A 142 -0.36 -11.47 -4.67
C LEU A 142 -1.75 -11.13 -5.23
N ARG A 143 -1.86 -9.98 -5.90
CA ARG A 143 -3.10 -9.55 -6.56
C ARG A 143 -2.83 -9.23 -8.03
N GLY A 144 -3.69 -9.73 -8.91
CA GLY A 144 -3.58 -9.48 -10.36
C GLY A 144 -2.49 -10.29 -11.03
N VAL A 145 -2.25 -11.53 -10.59
CA VAL A 145 -1.41 -12.52 -11.28
C VAL A 145 -2.35 -13.50 -11.98
N SER A 146 -2.24 -13.63 -13.30
CA SER A 146 -2.99 -14.59 -14.11
C SER A 146 -2.15 -15.85 -14.34
#